data_AF-A0A958C9A6-F1
#
_entry.id   AF-A0A958C9A6-F1
#
_cell.length_a   1.000
_cell.length_b   1.000
_cell.length_c   1.000
_cell.angle_alpha   90.00
_cell.angle_beta   90.00
_cell.angle_gamma   90.00
#
_symmetry.space_group_name_H-M   'P 1'
#
loop_
_entity.id
_entity.type
_entity.pdbx_description
1 polymer ?
#
loop_
_entity_poly.entity_id
_entity_poly.type
_entity_poly.pdbx_seq_one_letter_code
_entity_poly.pdbx_strand_id
1 'polypeptide(L)'
;LPPVFRRLVNWGLRVLKREPLDIQATYGDMLVLFGARLLGHLMLGVGFVLFARGVTAVSWQQAPAMIASYVGAWLIGLLAFVVPMGIGVREGVLALLLQNRFPFGVIGVMALGYRTWILIRDLIAALIGVWLGKGLVSPPEPDAGVAMSSNVSIEG
;
A
#
# COMPACT_ATOMS: atom_id res chain seq x y z
N LEU A 1 -20.76 9.99 0.30
CA LEU A 1 -20.52 9.30 1.60
C LEU A 1 -21.83 8.72 2.17
N PRO A 2 -21.87 7.42 2.53
CA PRO A 2 -22.99 6.86 3.30
C PRO A 2 -23.23 7.68 4.58
N PRO A 3 -24.48 7.91 5.01
CA PRO A 3 -24.79 8.81 6.14
C PRO A 3 -24.10 8.40 7.44
N VAL A 4 -23.84 7.10 7.63
CA VAL A 4 -23.11 6.57 8.79
C VAL A 4 -21.61 6.91 8.73
N PHE A 5 -20.98 6.76 7.57
CA PHE A 5 -19.55 7.06 7.38
C PHE A 5 -19.29 8.57 7.47
N ARG A 6 -20.19 9.40 6.93
CA ARG A 6 -20.13 10.87 7.07
C ARG A 6 -20.19 11.30 8.54
N ARG A 7 -21.05 10.66 9.35
CA ARG A 7 -21.13 10.92 10.81
C ARG A 7 -19.85 10.52 11.53
N LEU A 8 -19.29 9.35 11.22
CA LEU A 8 -18.06 8.85 11.83
C LEU A 8 -16.85 9.75 11.48
N VAL A 9 -16.73 10.14 10.20
CA VAL A 9 -15.64 11.00 9.71
C VAL A 9 -15.76 12.41 10.28
N ASN A 10 -16.96 13.01 10.30
CA ASN A 10 -17.15 14.35 10.90
C ASN A 10 -16.96 14.35 12.42
N TRP A 11 -17.22 13.23 13.10
CA TRP A 11 -16.91 13.05 14.52
C TRP A 11 -15.40 12.96 14.74
N GLY A 12 -14.70 12.13 13.96
CA GLY A 12 -13.24 12.01 14.03
C GLY A 12 -12.51 13.32 13.70
N LEU A 13 -12.98 14.05 12.68
CA LEU A 13 -12.40 15.35 12.29
C LEU A 13 -12.60 16.45 13.34
N ARG A 14 -13.71 16.41 14.11
CA ARG A 14 -13.90 17.29 15.27
C ARG A 14 -12.93 16.98 16.40
N VAL A 15 -12.68 15.70 16.66
CA VAL A 15 -11.71 15.26 17.67
C VAL A 15 -10.29 15.68 17.26
N LEU A 16 -9.97 15.69 15.96
CA LEU A 16 -8.67 16.09 15.43
C LEU A 16 -8.51 17.60 15.12
N LYS A 17 -9.54 18.43 15.34
CA LYS A 17 -9.56 19.89 15.04
C LYS A 17 -9.05 20.26 13.62
N ARG A 18 -9.36 19.45 12.61
CA ARG A 18 -8.98 19.68 11.20
C ARG A 18 -10.19 20.15 10.39
N GLU A 19 -9.97 21.02 9.40
CA GLU A 19 -11.03 21.50 8.50
C GLU A 19 -11.72 20.31 7.80
N PRO A 20 -13.07 20.34 7.69
CA PRO A 20 -13.83 19.25 7.12
C PRO A 20 -13.49 19.06 5.64
N LEU A 21 -12.91 17.91 5.32
CA LEU A 21 -12.58 17.50 3.95
C LEU A 21 -13.85 17.38 3.11
N ASP A 22 -14.05 18.31 2.18
CA ASP A 22 -15.15 18.34 1.21
C ASP A 22 -14.91 17.31 0.08
N ILE A 23 -14.77 16.03 0.45
CA ILE A 23 -14.63 14.96 -0.53
C ILE A 23 -16.03 14.64 -1.05
N GLN A 24 -16.38 15.21 -2.19
CA GLN A 24 -17.55 14.85 -3.00
C GLN A 24 -17.39 13.46 -3.65
N ALA A 25 -16.87 12.46 -2.92
CA ALA A 25 -16.78 11.09 -3.40
C ALA A 25 -18.20 10.51 -3.50
N THR A 26 -18.62 10.30 -4.73
CA THR A 26 -19.88 9.63 -5.05
C THR A 26 -19.77 8.16 -4.65
N TYR A 27 -20.88 7.50 -4.34
CA TYR A 27 -20.88 6.08 -3.96
C TYR A 27 -20.21 5.20 -5.04
N GLY A 28 -20.34 5.60 -6.31
CA GLY A 28 -19.63 5.00 -7.44
C GLY A 28 -18.11 5.03 -7.29
N ASP A 29 -17.53 6.17 -6.90
CA ASP A 29 -16.08 6.31 -6.72
C ASP A 29 -15.56 5.41 -5.60
N MET A 30 -16.33 5.28 -4.51
CA MET A 30 -15.98 4.38 -3.41
C MET A 30 -15.99 2.92 -3.84
N LEU A 31 -16.99 2.51 -4.63
CA LEU A 31 -17.08 1.15 -5.13
C LEU A 31 -15.97 0.86 -6.15
N VAL A 32 -15.64 1.81 -7.01
CA VAL A 32 -14.52 1.71 -7.96
C VAL A 32 -13.20 1.60 -7.22
N LEU A 33 -12.95 2.45 -6.22
CA LEU A 33 -11.73 2.39 -5.40
C LEU A 33 -11.64 1.07 -4.65
N PHE A 34 -12.73 0.62 -4.03
CA PHE A 34 -12.79 -0.67 -3.35
C PHE A 34 -12.50 -1.83 -4.33
N GLY A 35 -13.16 -1.83 -5.48
CA GLY A 35 -12.96 -2.84 -6.53
C GLY A 35 -11.53 -2.86 -7.06
N ALA A 36 -10.97 -1.68 -7.38
CA ALA A 36 -9.58 -1.54 -7.81
C ALA A 36 -8.60 -2.04 -6.73
N ARG A 37 -8.89 -1.77 -5.47
CA ARG A 37 -8.05 -2.21 -4.35
C ARG A 37 -8.16 -3.70 -4.11
N LEU A 38 -9.35 -4.28 -4.22
CA LEU A 38 -9.57 -5.73 -4.16
C LEU A 38 -8.84 -6.43 -5.30
N LEU A 39 -8.99 -5.93 -6.53
CA LEU A 39 -8.30 -6.46 -7.71
C LEU A 39 -6.77 -6.41 -7.54
N GLY A 40 -6.24 -5.30 -7.02
CA GLY A 40 -4.82 -5.18 -6.72
C GLY A 40 -4.31 -6.23 -5.72
N HIS A 41 -5.11 -6.56 -4.69
CA HIS A 41 -4.76 -7.63 -3.75
C HIS A 41 -4.84 -9.02 -4.38
N LEU A 42 -5.83 -9.27 -5.24
CA LEU A 42 -5.91 -10.52 -6.00
C LEU A 42 -4.70 -10.69 -6.91
N MET A 43 -4.27 -9.64 -7.62
CA MET A 43 -3.04 -9.70 -8.42
C MET A 43 -1.80 -10.01 -7.58
N LEU A 44 -1.69 -9.42 -6.38
CA LEU A 44 -0.62 -9.76 -5.45
C LEU A 44 -0.69 -11.22 -4.99
N GLY A 45 -1.89 -11.76 -4.76
CA GLY A 45 -2.09 -13.17 -4.42
C GLY A 45 -1.70 -14.10 -5.58
N VAL A 46 -2.01 -13.74 -6.82
CA VAL A 46 -1.56 -14.48 -8.00
C VAL A 46 -0.03 -14.48 -8.08
N GLY A 47 0.59 -13.32 -7.87
CA GLY A 47 2.05 -13.22 -7.79
C GLY A 47 2.65 -14.09 -6.68
N PHE A 48 1.96 -14.23 -5.53
CA PHE A 48 2.39 -15.12 -4.45
C PHE A 48 2.39 -16.58 -4.89
N VAL A 49 1.36 -17.03 -5.62
CA VAL A 49 1.32 -18.39 -6.17
C VAL A 49 2.46 -18.61 -7.17
N LEU A 50 2.71 -17.65 -8.06
CA LEU A 50 3.80 -17.74 -9.02
C LEU A 50 5.17 -17.80 -8.34
N PHE A 51 5.38 -16.96 -7.33
CA PHE A 51 6.59 -17.00 -6.51
C PHE A 51 6.75 -18.35 -5.80
N ALA A 52 5.68 -18.83 -5.15
CA ALA A 52 5.67 -20.10 -4.45
C ALA A 52 5.98 -21.27 -5.39
N ARG A 53 5.45 -21.27 -6.62
CA ARG A 53 5.78 -22.27 -7.65
C ARG A 53 7.25 -22.24 -8.06
N GLY A 54 7.91 -21.09 -8.00
CA GLY A 54 9.34 -20.96 -8.29
C GLY A 54 10.23 -21.50 -7.16
N VAL A 55 9.71 -21.56 -5.93
CA VAL A 55 10.45 -22.02 -4.75
C VAL A 55 10.16 -23.49 -4.42
N THR A 56 8.93 -23.94 -4.64
CA THR A 56 8.48 -25.30 -4.31
C THR A 56 7.45 -25.82 -5.31
N ALA A 57 7.27 -27.14 -5.36
CA ALA A 57 6.30 -27.80 -6.22
C ALA A 57 4.86 -27.55 -5.70
N VAL A 58 4.26 -26.44 -6.13
CA VAL A 58 2.85 -26.12 -5.87
C VAL A 58 1.97 -26.57 -7.03
N SER A 59 0.84 -27.21 -6.76
CA SER A 59 -0.17 -27.52 -7.79
C SER A 59 -1.10 -26.33 -8.07
N TRP A 60 -1.55 -26.17 -9.31
CA TRP A 60 -2.56 -25.17 -9.68
C TRP A 60 -3.90 -25.35 -8.97
N GLN A 61 -4.24 -26.57 -8.54
CA GLN A 61 -5.46 -26.82 -7.76
C GLN A 61 -5.43 -26.09 -6.40
N GLN A 62 -4.24 -25.78 -5.88
CA GLN A 62 -4.06 -25.09 -4.60
C GLN A 62 -4.02 -23.57 -4.75
N ALA A 63 -3.91 -23.06 -5.98
CA ALA A 63 -3.76 -21.63 -6.25
C ALA A 63 -4.90 -20.77 -5.67
N PRO A 64 -6.20 -21.12 -5.82
CA PRO A 64 -7.27 -20.31 -5.24
C PRO A 64 -7.17 -20.20 -3.72
N ALA A 65 -6.86 -21.32 -3.05
CA ALA A 65 -6.70 -21.34 -1.60
C ALA A 65 -5.49 -20.50 -1.13
N MET A 66 -4.39 -20.52 -1.88
CA MET A 66 -3.21 -19.72 -1.59
C MET A 66 -3.46 -18.22 -1.80
N ILE A 67 -4.16 -17.84 -2.88
CA ILE A 67 -4.56 -16.45 -3.15
C ILE A 67 -5.44 -15.95 -2.00
N ALA A 68 -6.49 -16.71 -1.66
CA ALA A 68 -7.39 -16.35 -0.57
C ALA A 68 -6.65 -16.25 0.78
N SER A 69 -5.73 -17.18 1.06
CA SER A 69 -4.95 -17.18 2.30
C SER A 69 -4.02 -15.96 2.38
N TYR A 70 -3.37 -15.61 1.27
CA TYR A 70 -2.47 -14.46 1.19
C TYR A 70 -3.22 -13.13 1.37
N VAL A 71 -4.36 -12.97 0.69
CA VAL A 71 -5.20 -11.77 0.80
C VAL A 71 -5.82 -11.69 2.20
N GLY A 72 -6.33 -12.79 2.73
CA GLY A 72 -6.87 -12.87 4.10
C GLY A 72 -5.83 -12.52 5.16
N ALA A 73 -4.61 -13.06 5.04
CA ALA A 73 -3.51 -12.72 5.94
C ALA A 73 -3.11 -11.24 5.85
N TRP A 74 -3.16 -10.64 4.66
CA TRP A 74 -2.91 -9.22 4.50
C TRP A 74 -3.98 -8.36 5.18
N LEU A 75 -5.27 -8.71 5.01
CA LEU A 75 -6.38 -8.01 5.66
C LEU A 75 -6.35 -8.15 7.19
N ILE A 76 -6.06 -9.35 7.70
CA ILE A 76 -5.95 -9.57 9.15
C ILE A 76 -4.72 -8.84 9.70
N GLY A 77 -3.60 -8.88 8.98
CA GLY A 77 -2.40 -8.11 9.34
C GLY A 77 -2.65 -6.60 9.40
N LEU A 78 -3.52 -6.06 8.54
CA LEU A 78 -3.95 -4.66 8.59
C LEU A 78 -4.78 -4.34 9.85
N LEU A 79 -5.62 -5.27 10.30
CA LEU A 79 -6.45 -5.11 11.50
C LEU A 79 -5.66 -5.23 12.81
N ALA A 80 -4.47 -5.82 12.76
CA ALA A 80 -3.59 -5.94 13.91
C ALA A 80 -2.91 -4.60 14.23
N PHE A 81 -3.66 -3.72 14.91
CA PHE A 81 -3.27 -2.36 15.31
C PHE A 81 -1.98 -2.29 16.14
N VAL A 82 -1.59 -3.40 16.77
CA VAL A 82 -0.52 -3.46 17.79
C VAL A 82 0.87 -3.72 17.19
N VAL A 83 0.98 -4.12 15.92
CA VAL A 83 2.27 -4.54 15.34
C VAL A 83 2.69 -3.62 14.19
N PRO A 84 3.84 -2.92 14.31
CA PRO A 84 4.31 -2.06 13.24
C PRO A 84 4.54 -2.88 11.97
N MET A 85 3.90 -2.48 10.87
CA MET A 85 4.03 -3.10 9.54
C MET A 85 3.56 -4.57 9.46
N GLY A 86 2.78 -5.07 10.42
CA GLY A 86 2.23 -6.43 10.41
C GLY A 86 3.28 -7.55 10.46
N ILE A 87 4.51 -7.25 10.94
CA ILE A 87 5.63 -8.18 11.02
C ILE A 87 5.30 -9.31 12.00
N GLY A 88 5.16 -10.53 11.50
CA GLY A 88 4.89 -11.72 12.29
C GLY A 88 3.40 -12.07 12.37
N VAL A 89 2.49 -11.09 12.36
CA VAL A 89 1.05 -11.36 12.35
C VAL A 89 0.64 -11.96 11.02
N ARG A 90 1.02 -11.30 9.92
CA ARG A 90 0.64 -11.75 8.59
C ARG A 90 1.22 -13.12 8.28
N GLU A 91 2.47 -13.33 8.66
CA GLU A 91 3.23 -14.56 8.49
C GLU A 91 2.63 -15.68 9.35
N GLY A 92 2.25 -15.37 10.60
CA GLY A 92 1.52 -16.28 11.48
C GLY A 92 0.15 -16.67 10.92
N VAL A 93 -0.61 -15.71 10.40
CA VAL A 93 -1.92 -15.99 9.77
C VAL A 93 -1.75 -16.82 8.50
N LEU A 94 -0.76 -16.52 7.67
CA LEU A 94 -0.42 -17.36 6.50
C LEU A 94 -0.05 -18.78 6.92
N ALA A 95 0.75 -18.94 7.98
CA ALA A 95 1.06 -20.25 8.55
C ALA A 95 -0.21 -20.96 9.03
N LEU A 96 -1.10 -20.28 9.76
CA LEU A 96 -2.36 -20.86 10.23
C LEU A 96 -3.29 -21.28 9.08
N LEU A 97 -3.33 -20.52 7.98
CA LEU A 97 -4.19 -20.81 6.83
C LEU A 97 -3.63 -21.90 5.91
N LEU A 98 -2.30 -22.09 5.89
CA LEU A 98 -1.61 -23.04 5.01
C LEU A 98 -1.01 -24.26 5.72
N GLN A 99 -1.02 -24.33 7.05
CA GLN A 99 -0.41 -25.41 7.84
C GLN A 99 -0.85 -26.82 7.43
N ASN A 100 -2.11 -26.98 7.00
CA ASN A 100 -2.64 -28.29 6.58
C ASN A 100 -2.24 -28.68 5.15
N ARG A 101 -1.53 -27.81 4.43
CA ARG A 101 -1.16 -27.99 3.01
C ARG A 101 0.35 -28.03 2.81
N PHE A 102 1.10 -27.33 3.64
CA PHE A 102 2.55 -27.20 3.50
C PHE A 102 3.25 -27.32 4.86
N PRO A 103 4.49 -27.86 4.90
CA PRO A 103 5.31 -27.81 6.10
C PRO A 103 5.58 -26.37 6.53
N PHE A 104 5.64 -26.13 7.84
CA PHE A 104 5.82 -24.79 8.42
C PHE A 104 7.03 -24.03 7.86
N GLY A 105 8.16 -24.73 7.68
CA GLY A 105 9.37 -24.15 7.09
C GLY A 105 9.16 -23.62 5.67
N VAL A 106 8.40 -24.36 4.84
CA VAL A 106 8.08 -23.96 3.46
C VAL A 106 7.17 -22.72 3.47
N ILE A 107 6.19 -22.67 4.38
CA ILE A 107 5.32 -21.50 4.52
C ILE A 107 6.11 -20.26 4.91
N GLY A 108 7.06 -20.39 5.85
CA GLY A 108 7.96 -19.32 6.25
C GLY A 108 8.78 -18.76 5.08
N VAL A 109 9.39 -19.66 4.28
CA VAL A 109 10.15 -19.25 3.09
C VAL A 109 9.27 -18.54 2.08
N MET A 110 8.07 -19.05 1.79
CA MET A 110 7.14 -18.41 0.87
C MET A 110 6.70 -17.03 1.37
N ALA A 111 6.31 -16.92 2.64
CA ALA A 111 5.78 -15.69 3.22
C ALA A 111 6.85 -14.59 3.30
N LEU A 112 8.02 -14.91 3.86
CA LEU A 112 9.14 -13.98 4.01
C LEU A 112 9.78 -13.66 2.65
N GLY A 113 10.03 -14.68 1.83
CA GLY A 113 10.63 -14.52 0.52
C GLY A 113 9.79 -13.63 -0.40
N TYR A 114 8.48 -13.85 -0.43
CA TYR A 114 7.60 -13.03 -1.26
C TYR A 114 7.46 -11.59 -0.74
N ARG A 115 7.59 -11.39 0.58
CA ARG A 115 7.65 -10.05 1.16
C ARG A 115 8.90 -9.30 0.70
N THR A 116 10.06 -9.96 0.75
CA THR A 116 11.31 -9.41 0.19
C THR A 116 11.17 -9.10 -1.29
N TRP A 117 10.52 -9.99 -2.06
CA TRP A 117 10.26 -9.76 -3.47
C TRP A 117 9.43 -8.50 -3.74
N ILE A 118 8.36 -8.27 -2.96
CA ILE A 118 7.55 -7.06 -3.06
C ILE A 118 8.35 -5.81 -2.69
N LEU A 119 9.18 -5.88 -1.64
CA LEU A 119 10.04 -4.77 -1.25
C LEU A 119 11.04 -4.41 -2.35
N ILE A 120 11.64 -5.41 -3.02
CA ILE A 120 12.53 -5.20 -4.16
C ILE A 120 11.76 -4.51 -5.30
N ARG A 121 10.55 -5.00 -5.63
CA ARG A 121 9.70 -4.38 -6.65
C ARG A 121 9.41 -2.91 -6.32
N ASP A 122 9.03 -2.62 -5.08
CA ASP A 122 8.69 -1.27 -4.64
C ASP A 122 9.91 -0.34 -4.69
N LEU A 123 11.09 -0.86 -4.31
CA LEU A 123 12.35 -0.12 -4.42
C LEU A 123 12.69 0.18 -5.88
N ILE A 124 12.56 -0.79 -6.79
CA ILE A 124 12.78 -0.59 -8.23
C ILE A 124 11.82 0.47 -8.77
N ALA A 125 10.52 0.38 -8.44
CA ALA A 125 9.52 1.34 -8.87
C ALA A 125 9.82 2.75 -8.34
N ALA A 126 10.23 2.87 -7.09
CA ALA A 126 10.63 4.15 -6.49
C ALA A 126 11.87 4.74 -7.19
N LEU A 127 12.89 3.93 -7.48
CA LEU A 127 14.09 4.36 -8.18
C LEU A 127 13.78 4.84 -9.60
N ILE A 128 12.94 4.11 -10.33
CA ILE A 128 12.47 4.52 -11.66
C ILE A 128 11.70 5.84 -11.57
N GLY A 129 10.80 5.97 -10.58
CA GLY A 129 10.04 7.19 -10.34
C GLY A 129 10.93 8.41 -10.08
N VAL A 130 11.97 8.26 -9.25
CA VAL A 130 12.96 9.32 -9.00
C VAL A 130 13.75 9.64 -10.27
N TRP A 131 14.14 8.63 -11.05
CA TRP A 131 14.91 8.84 -12.26
C TRP A 131 14.11 9.62 -13.32
N LEU A 132 12.83 9.29 -13.50
CA LEU A 132 11.92 10.01 -14.41
C LEU A 132 11.50 11.39 -13.88
N GLY A 133 11.30 11.51 -12.56
CA GLY A 133 10.85 12.76 -11.92
C GLY A 133 11.91 13.86 -11.85
N LYS A 134 13.20 13.51 -11.99
CA LYS A 134 14.31 14.48 -12.07
C LYS A 134 14.18 15.49 -13.24
N GLY A 135 13.31 15.21 -14.23
CA GLY A 135 13.01 16.14 -15.34
C GLY A 135 11.80 17.07 -15.12
N LEU A 136 11.03 16.91 -14.02
CA LEU A 136 9.77 17.62 -13.81
C LEU A 136 9.79 18.63 -12.65
N VAL A 137 10.86 18.64 -11.85
CA VAL A 137 11.04 19.63 -10.78
C VAL A 137 11.68 20.87 -11.41
N SER A 138 10.86 21.80 -11.87
CA SER A 138 11.32 23.14 -12.22
C SER A 138 12.00 23.77 -10.98
N PRO A 139 13.15 24.45 -11.13
CA PRO A 139 13.75 25.20 -10.04
C PRO A 139 12.72 26.17 -9.46
N PRO A 140 12.74 26.42 -8.12
CA PRO A 140 11.91 27.47 -7.54
C PRO A 140 12.19 28.77 -8.29
N GLU A 141 11.13 29.36 -8.83
CA GLU A 141 11.19 30.64 -9.53
C GLU A 141 11.77 31.68 -8.55
N PRO A 142 12.78 32.49 -8.94
CA PRO A 142 13.39 33.42 -8.01
C PRO A 142 12.32 34.37 -7.46
N ASP A 143 12.17 34.39 -6.14
CA ASP A 143 11.21 35.26 -5.45
C ASP A 143 11.37 36.69 -5.98
N ALA A 144 10.37 37.20 -6.69
CA ALA A 144 10.36 38.53 -7.27
C ALA A 144 10.58 39.65 -6.23
N GLY A 145 10.46 39.33 -4.93
CA GLY A 145 10.78 40.22 -3.81
C GLY A 145 12.28 40.48 -3.59
N VAL A 146 13.18 39.60 -4.06
CA VAL A 146 14.65 39.79 -3.91
C VAL A 146 15.22 40.69 -5.00
N ALA A 147 14.65 40.66 -6.21
CA ALA A 147 15.08 41.54 -7.31
C ALA A 147 14.69 43.02 -7.10
N MET A 148 13.69 43.28 -6.26
CA MET A 148 13.20 44.63 -6.00
C MET A 148 13.95 45.33 -4.85
N SER A 149 14.53 44.57 -3.90
CA SER A 149 15.36 45.13 -2.83
C SER A 149 16.80 45.45 -3.26
N SER A 150 17.31 44.79 -4.30
CA SER A 150 18.64 45.06 -4.85
C SER A 150 18.69 46.35 -5.67
N ASN A 151 17.62 46.70 -6.41
CA ASN A 151 17.58 47.93 -7.22
C ASN A 151 17.42 49.21 -6.37
N VAL A 152 16.79 49.12 -5.20
CA VAL A 152 16.62 50.29 -4.30
C VAL A 152 17.93 50.68 -3.59
N SER A 153 18.92 49.77 -3.53
CA SER A 153 20.21 50.02 -2.85
C SER A 153 21.28 50.62 -3.78
N ILE A 154 21.02 50.74 -5.09
CA ILE A 154 21.99 51.24 -6.08
C ILE A 154 21.71 52.72 -6.45
N GLU A 155 20.53 53.26 -6.15
CA GLU A 155 20.17 54.67 -6.40
C GLU A 155 20.31 55.58 -5.16
N GLY A 156 21.21 55.23 -4.23
CA GLY A 156 21.55 56.02 -3.04
C GLY A 156 22.79 56.90 -3.24
#